data_AF-A0A661VLZ6-F1
#
_entry.id   AF-A0A661VLZ6-F1
#
_cell.length_a   1.000
_cell.length_b   1.000
_cell.length_c   1.000
_cell.angle_alpha   90.00
_cell.angle_beta   90.00
_cell.angle_gamma   90.00
#
_symmetry.space_group_name_H-M   'P 1'
#
loop_
_entity.id
_entity.type
_entity.pdbx_description
1 polymer ?
#
loop_
_entity_poly.entity_id
_entity_poly.type
_entity_poly.pdbx_seq_one_letter_code
_entity_poly.pdbx_strand_id
1 'polypeptide(L)'
;MITYVFKSLCRRLEHVVLVILGLLVVGIGLALFVSTSRTSTQLTAGELQRYWRTSYDLLVRPPRTATATEQEYGLVRANYLSGLYGGISIEQYETIRNLPDIEVAAPIAMVGYLSADPHFVAGLLEPGHLYRSTRTITATDNVREYVTESVRYFWMEPPSVSRVGDNIYIGTTPAGDREATEELRKLEGAGLQVNKSGRVSYSWGGHSLFLLAGIDPEQEAKLIGFDDALLKGQFFGPENEVQQEDLGGTMELRFPSGEVESYSYRYLIPLLINSHVYAQAQAQFTISRLQAPDRETVFSNTLQSGRAYLDALPLEEQLASREMGLEEAYRWVFETLASPQKGEPAPVLGDWEPPEEVRNLLQVYPSNPFGLANFQRPGEVAYHSIPFPFAGQSESVLAALPIDIASDGQMLFRTTQVWPFRHPHKYDVVGAFDIAKLRDPYGKDLNAVPMETYRPPVVTLRYDEEGHPVEPVQIIPTLNPEGYILVPPYALTTIEGARVFAGDDCI
;
A
#
# COMPACT_ATOMS: atom_id res chain seq x y z
N MET A 1 7.17 -83.27 -29.83
CA MET A 1 5.93 -82.51 -29.50
C MET A 1 5.76 -81.25 -30.35
N ILE A 2 6.75 -80.35 -30.43
CA ILE A 2 6.67 -79.09 -31.21
C ILE A 2 6.28 -79.30 -32.69
N THR A 3 6.85 -80.32 -33.34
CA THR A 3 6.52 -80.70 -34.74
C THR A 3 5.08 -81.20 -34.91
N TYR A 4 4.49 -81.79 -33.87
CA TYR A 4 3.11 -82.29 -33.88
C TYR A 4 2.11 -81.14 -33.70
N VAL A 5 2.46 -80.17 -32.84
CA VAL A 5 1.72 -78.92 -32.65
C VAL A 5 1.70 -78.13 -33.97
N PHE A 6 2.85 -77.98 -34.65
CA PHE A 6 2.94 -77.26 -35.93
C PHE A 6 2.10 -77.91 -37.04
N LYS A 7 2.12 -79.25 -37.15
CA LYS A 7 1.26 -79.99 -38.11
C LYS A 7 -0.24 -79.85 -37.81
N SER A 8 -0.62 -79.77 -36.53
CA SER A 8 -2.01 -79.54 -36.10
C SER A 8 -2.48 -78.11 -36.41
N LEU A 9 -1.63 -77.11 -36.18
CA LEU A 9 -1.86 -75.70 -36.53
C LEU A 9 -2.05 -75.51 -38.04
N CYS A 10 -1.21 -76.13 -38.89
CA CYS A 10 -1.36 -76.04 -40.34
C CYS A 10 -2.62 -76.72 -40.90
N ARG A 11 -3.22 -77.66 -40.16
CA ARG A 11 -4.44 -78.38 -40.60
C ARG A 11 -5.74 -77.65 -40.27
N ARG A 12 -5.71 -76.67 -39.37
CA ARG A 12 -6.84 -75.85 -38.94
C ARG A 12 -6.54 -74.35 -39.08
N LEU A 13 -5.92 -73.98 -40.21
CA LEU A 13 -5.44 -72.63 -40.52
C LEU A 13 -6.50 -71.55 -40.28
N GLU A 14 -7.75 -71.80 -40.68
CA GLU A 14 -8.86 -70.84 -40.50
C GLU A 14 -9.13 -70.50 -39.02
N HIS A 15 -9.22 -71.51 -38.16
CA HIS A 15 -9.43 -71.31 -36.71
C HIS A 15 -8.23 -70.65 -36.04
N VAL A 16 -7.02 -70.99 -36.47
CA VAL A 16 -5.77 -70.42 -35.93
C VAL A 16 -5.66 -68.95 -36.28
N VAL A 17 -6.00 -68.57 -37.51
CA VAL A 17 -6.05 -67.17 -37.96
C VAL A 17 -7.09 -66.39 -37.17
N LEU A 18 -8.31 -66.94 -36.98
CA LEU A 18 -9.34 -66.27 -36.18
C LEU A 18 -8.94 -66.06 -34.72
N VAL A 19 -8.27 -67.02 -34.10
CA VAL A 19 -7.77 -66.89 -32.71
C VAL A 19 -6.64 -65.86 -32.62
N ILE A 20 -5.70 -65.86 -33.57
CA ILE A 20 -4.64 -64.85 -33.63
C ILE A 20 -5.24 -63.46 -33.86
N LEU A 21 -6.22 -63.32 -34.77
CA LEU A 21 -6.89 -62.05 -35.03
C LEU A 21 -7.63 -61.55 -33.80
N GLY A 22 -8.34 -62.44 -33.10
CA GLY A 22 -9.03 -62.13 -31.84
C GLY A 22 -8.06 -61.69 -30.73
N LEU A 23 -6.94 -62.40 -30.57
CA LEU A 23 -5.87 -62.00 -29.64
C LEU A 23 -5.24 -60.65 -30.02
N LEU A 24 -5.06 -60.38 -31.31
CA LEU A 24 -4.56 -59.11 -31.81
C LEU A 24 -5.54 -57.97 -31.51
N VAL A 25 -6.83 -58.16 -31.77
CA VAL A 25 -7.87 -57.16 -31.48
C VAL A 25 -7.93 -56.87 -29.98
N VAL A 26 -7.92 -57.90 -29.13
CA VAL A 26 -7.90 -57.73 -27.67
C VAL A 26 -6.61 -57.05 -27.21
N GLY A 27 -5.46 -57.45 -27.75
CA GLY A 27 -4.15 -56.87 -27.43
C GLY A 27 -4.05 -55.39 -27.83
N ILE A 28 -4.50 -55.04 -29.04
CA ILE A 28 -4.57 -53.67 -29.53
C ILE A 28 -5.54 -52.84 -28.66
N GLY A 29 -6.73 -53.38 -28.38
CA GLY A 29 -7.71 -52.71 -27.53
C GLY A 29 -7.18 -52.44 -26.13
N LEU A 30 -6.52 -53.43 -25.50
CA LEU A 30 -5.91 -53.27 -24.19
C LEU A 30 -4.76 -52.26 -24.20
N ALA A 31 -3.90 -52.29 -25.22
CA ALA A 31 -2.80 -51.35 -25.37
C ALA A 31 -3.28 -49.90 -25.56
N LEU A 32 -4.29 -49.70 -26.41
CA LEU A 32 -4.91 -48.38 -26.62
C LEU A 32 -5.59 -47.89 -25.34
N PHE A 33 -6.28 -48.77 -24.61
CA PHE A 33 -6.91 -48.43 -23.33
C PHE A 33 -5.88 -48.01 -22.28
N VAL A 34 -4.81 -48.80 -22.08
CA VAL A 34 -3.74 -48.46 -21.14
C VAL A 34 -3.02 -47.18 -21.54
N SER A 35 -2.76 -46.98 -22.83
CA SER A 35 -2.14 -45.75 -23.34
C SER A 35 -3.02 -44.55 -23.03
N THR A 36 -4.30 -44.60 -23.40
CA THR A 36 -5.25 -43.49 -23.20
C THR A 36 -5.43 -43.18 -21.71
N SER A 37 -5.49 -44.21 -20.87
CA SER A 37 -5.58 -44.06 -19.41
C SER A 37 -4.34 -43.36 -18.84
N ARG A 38 -3.13 -43.78 -19.23
CA ARG A 38 -1.88 -43.14 -18.80
C ARG A 38 -1.77 -41.70 -19.31
N THR A 39 -2.17 -41.44 -20.54
CA THR A 39 -2.18 -40.08 -21.10
C THR A 39 -3.18 -39.20 -20.35
N SER A 40 -4.37 -39.71 -20.03
CA SER A 40 -5.37 -38.95 -19.26
C SER A 40 -4.87 -38.66 -17.84
N THR A 41 -4.31 -39.65 -17.14
CA THR A 41 -3.79 -39.41 -15.78
C THR A 41 -2.60 -38.44 -15.78
N GLN A 42 -1.73 -38.50 -16.79
CA GLN A 42 -0.62 -37.55 -16.94
C GLN A 42 -1.09 -36.14 -17.30
N LEU A 43 -2.08 -35.99 -18.18
CA LEU A 43 -2.68 -34.69 -18.51
C LEU A 43 -3.37 -34.08 -17.29
N THR A 44 -4.20 -34.86 -16.58
CA THR A 44 -4.87 -34.39 -15.37
C THR A 44 -3.88 -34.03 -14.26
N ALA A 45 -2.84 -34.84 -14.06
CA ALA A 45 -1.79 -34.52 -13.09
C ALA A 45 -1.02 -33.25 -13.50
N GLY A 46 -0.73 -33.08 -14.79
CA GLY A 46 -0.07 -31.88 -15.32
C GLY A 46 -0.93 -30.62 -15.19
N GLU A 47 -2.24 -30.71 -15.42
CA GLU A 47 -3.17 -29.61 -15.20
C GLU A 47 -3.33 -29.27 -13.72
N LEU A 48 -3.51 -30.27 -12.83
CA LEU A 48 -3.53 -30.04 -11.38
C LEU A 48 -2.24 -29.41 -10.86
N GLN A 49 -1.10 -29.82 -11.39
CA GLN A 49 0.19 -29.27 -11.00
C GLN A 49 0.40 -27.83 -11.51
N ARG A 50 -0.18 -27.48 -12.67
CA ARG A 50 -0.27 -26.07 -13.11
C ARG A 50 -1.20 -25.25 -12.22
N TYR A 51 -2.32 -25.84 -11.78
CA TYR A 51 -3.28 -25.18 -10.91
C TYR A 51 -2.75 -24.82 -9.51
N TRP A 52 -1.74 -25.53 -9.01
CA TRP A 52 -1.17 -25.27 -7.68
C TRP A 52 0.07 -24.37 -7.71
N ARG A 53 0.67 -24.10 -8.88
CA ARG A 53 1.91 -23.32 -8.94
C ARG A 53 1.67 -21.83 -8.68
N THR A 54 2.18 -21.36 -7.55
CA THR A 54 2.34 -19.95 -7.17
C THR A 54 3.68 -19.40 -7.63
N SER A 55 3.90 -18.07 -7.51
CA SER A 55 5.23 -17.50 -7.76
C SER A 55 6.33 -18.06 -6.85
N TYR A 56 5.94 -18.65 -5.70
CA TYR A 56 6.84 -19.24 -4.72
C TYR A 56 6.56 -20.74 -4.55
N ASP A 57 7.59 -21.58 -4.39
CA ASP A 57 7.41 -22.99 -4.01
C ASP A 57 7.22 -23.16 -2.49
N LEU A 58 7.84 -22.29 -1.69
CA LEU A 58 7.78 -22.29 -0.23
C LEU A 58 7.51 -20.87 0.27
N LEU A 59 6.46 -20.72 1.09
CA LEU A 59 6.21 -19.49 1.84
C LEU A 59 6.67 -19.68 3.28
N VAL A 60 7.69 -18.94 3.68
CA VAL A 60 8.18 -18.90 5.07
C VAL A 60 7.53 -17.70 5.77
N ARG A 61 6.94 -17.95 6.94
CA ARG A 61 6.28 -16.92 7.76
C ARG A 61 6.82 -16.94 9.19
N PRO A 62 6.82 -15.80 9.89
CA PRO A 62 7.19 -15.77 11.30
C PRO A 62 6.27 -16.68 12.14
N PRO A 63 6.78 -17.40 13.16
CA PRO A 63 6.02 -18.39 13.92
C PRO A 63 4.74 -17.86 14.57
N ARG A 64 4.69 -16.56 14.90
CA ARG A 64 3.57 -15.91 15.58
C ARG A 64 2.45 -15.42 14.65
N THR A 65 2.62 -15.57 13.33
CA THR A 65 1.65 -15.08 12.33
C THR A 65 0.63 -16.14 11.92
N ALA A 66 0.82 -17.40 12.28
CA ALA A 66 -0.15 -18.46 12.00
C ALA A 66 -1.39 -18.25 12.88
N THR A 67 -2.51 -17.88 12.29
CA THR A 67 -3.74 -17.59 13.03
C THR A 67 -4.35 -18.86 13.62
N ALA A 68 -5.19 -18.71 14.65
CA ALA A 68 -5.94 -19.86 15.22
C ALA A 68 -6.77 -20.57 14.14
N THR A 69 -7.41 -19.82 13.24
CA THR A 69 -8.17 -20.36 12.12
C THR A 69 -7.30 -21.13 11.14
N GLU A 70 -6.11 -20.62 10.78
CA GLU A 70 -5.17 -21.32 9.90
C GLU A 70 -4.71 -22.65 10.53
N GLN A 71 -4.46 -22.67 11.85
CA GLN A 71 -4.07 -23.87 12.59
C GLN A 71 -5.20 -24.90 12.71
N GLU A 72 -6.44 -24.45 12.95
CA GLU A 72 -7.61 -25.31 13.11
C GLU A 72 -8.00 -25.99 11.79
N TYR A 73 -7.99 -25.26 10.69
CA TYR A 73 -8.46 -25.73 9.39
C TYR A 73 -7.34 -26.19 8.44
N GLY A 74 -6.07 -25.98 8.80
CA GLY A 74 -4.94 -26.30 7.92
C GLY A 74 -4.92 -25.46 6.63
N LEU A 75 -5.45 -24.23 6.71
CA LEU A 75 -5.58 -23.31 5.59
C LEU A 75 -4.55 -22.17 5.70
N VAL A 76 -4.26 -21.52 4.57
CA VAL A 76 -3.47 -20.29 4.51
C VAL A 76 -4.30 -19.24 3.78
N ARG A 77 -4.33 -18.02 4.31
CA ARG A 77 -5.05 -16.91 3.67
C ARG A 77 -4.37 -16.47 2.38
N ALA A 78 -5.17 -16.30 1.32
CA ALA A 78 -4.71 -15.75 0.05
C ALA A 78 -4.34 -14.26 0.15
N ASN A 79 -3.23 -13.84 -0.48
CA ASN A 79 -2.77 -12.45 -0.63
C ASN A 79 -2.79 -11.59 0.65
N TYR A 80 -2.52 -12.19 1.81
CA TYR A 80 -2.53 -11.48 3.09
C TYR A 80 -1.16 -11.06 3.62
N LEU A 81 -0.12 -11.15 2.78
CA LEU A 81 1.27 -10.86 3.15
C LEU A 81 1.49 -9.38 3.48
N SER A 82 0.75 -8.48 2.85
CA SER A 82 0.85 -7.03 3.08
C SER A 82 0.42 -6.57 4.49
N GLY A 83 -0.15 -7.46 5.31
CA GLY A 83 -0.53 -7.20 6.70
C GLY A 83 0.37 -7.87 7.74
N LEU A 84 1.48 -8.51 7.33
CA LEU A 84 2.44 -9.15 8.24
C LEU A 84 3.68 -8.26 8.38
N TYR A 85 4.11 -7.99 9.61
CA TYR A 85 5.22 -7.06 9.88
C TYR A 85 6.31 -7.72 10.72
N GLY A 86 7.43 -8.05 10.09
CA GLY A 86 8.63 -8.56 10.75
C GLY A 86 8.47 -9.93 11.42
N GLY A 87 9.54 -10.35 12.10
CA GLY A 87 9.61 -11.57 12.89
C GLY A 87 10.49 -12.67 12.30
N ILE A 88 11.09 -12.45 11.13
CA ILE A 88 12.21 -13.22 10.58
C ILE A 88 13.43 -12.31 10.58
N SER A 89 14.54 -12.79 11.16
CA SER A 89 15.79 -12.02 11.17
C SER A 89 16.55 -12.12 9.85
N ILE A 90 17.38 -11.13 9.56
CA ILE A 90 18.29 -11.16 8.40
C ILE A 90 19.18 -12.41 8.46
N GLU A 91 19.65 -12.81 9.64
CA GLU A 91 20.44 -14.03 9.83
C GLU A 91 19.65 -15.30 9.48
N GLN A 92 18.37 -15.36 9.84
CA GLN A 92 17.49 -16.48 9.49
C GLN A 92 17.23 -16.53 7.98
N TYR A 93 16.99 -15.37 7.36
CA TYR A 93 16.87 -15.24 5.92
C TYR A 93 18.14 -15.74 5.20
N GLU A 94 19.32 -15.27 5.60
CA GLU A 94 20.60 -15.72 5.04
C GLU A 94 20.81 -17.22 5.25
N THR A 95 20.39 -17.77 6.38
CA THR A 95 20.44 -19.22 6.61
C THR A 95 19.56 -19.98 5.59
N ILE A 96 18.35 -19.49 5.32
CA ILE A 96 17.43 -20.08 4.33
C ILE A 96 18.01 -19.95 2.91
N ARG A 97 18.51 -18.77 2.55
CA ARG A 97 19.13 -18.47 1.25
C ARG A 97 20.31 -19.40 0.94
N ASN A 98 21.10 -19.75 1.95
CA ASN A 98 22.30 -20.58 1.80
C ASN A 98 22.03 -22.09 1.85
N LEU A 99 20.78 -22.53 1.92
CA LEU A 99 20.44 -23.95 1.82
C LEU A 99 20.71 -24.47 0.39
N PRO A 100 21.24 -25.70 0.23
CA PRO A 100 21.73 -26.20 -1.05
C PRO A 100 20.66 -26.37 -2.14
N ASP A 101 19.41 -26.58 -1.73
CA ASP A 101 18.28 -26.80 -2.66
C ASP A 101 17.45 -25.53 -2.91
N ILE A 102 17.87 -24.37 -2.37
CA ILE A 102 17.20 -23.08 -2.57
C ILE A 102 17.83 -22.34 -3.74
N GLU A 103 17.07 -22.18 -4.82
CA GLU A 103 17.51 -21.43 -6.01
C GLU A 103 17.38 -19.91 -5.83
N VAL A 104 16.23 -19.48 -5.28
CA VAL A 104 15.90 -18.07 -5.01
C VAL A 104 15.22 -17.98 -3.65
N ALA A 105 15.68 -17.06 -2.81
CA ALA A 105 15.03 -16.70 -1.55
C ALA A 105 14.72 -15.20 -1.60
N ALA A 106 13.47 -14.84 -1.89
CA ALA A 106 13.05 -13.45 -2.08
C ALA A 106 12.25 -12.97 -0.86
N PRO A 107 12.90 -12.34 0.15
CA PRO A 107 12.23 -11.84 1.34
C PRO A 107 11.48 -10.56 1.04
N ILE A 108 10.36 -10.37 1.72
CA ILE A 108 9.55 -9.15 1.67
C ILE A 108 9.33 -8.67 3.10
N ALA A 109 9.83 -7.48 3.41
CA ALA A 109 9.72 -6.85 4.71
C ALA A 109 8.69 -5.72 4.67
N MET A 110 7.45 -5.97 5.07
CA MET A 110 6.45 -4.89 5.13
C MET A 110 6.83 -3.89 6.23
N VAL A 111 7.00 -2.61 5.87
CA VAL A 111 7.37 -1.56 6.81
C VAL A 111 6.12 -0.91 7.41
N GLY A 112 5.13 -0.62 6.56
CA GLY A 112 3.88 0.05 6.90
C GLY A 112 3.53 1.17 5.93
N TYR A 113 2.36 1.79 6.13
CA TYR A 113 1.94 2.95 5.36
C TYR A 113 2.76 4.17 5.79
N LEU A 114 3.44 4.75 4.81
CA LEU A 114 4.13 6.03 4.94
C LEU A 114 3.10 7.12 5.13
N SER A 115 3.30 7.94 6.16
CA SER A 115 2.50 9.13 6.35
C SER A 115 3.06 10.24 5.46
N ALA A 116 2.39 10.47 4.34
CA ALA A 116 2.78 11.48 3.37
C ALA A 116 1.55 12.18 2.82
N ASP A 117 1.53 13.50 2.86
CA ASP A 117 0.36 14.28 2.44
C ASP A 117 0.64 14.97 1.10
N PRO A 118 0.16 14.43 -0.04
CA PRO A 118 0.23 15.09 -1.32
C PRO A 118 -0.48 16.43 -1.25
N HIS A 119 0.29 17.50 -1.38
CA HIS A 119 -0.24 18.85 -1.26
C HIS A 119 0.13 19.72 -2.45
N PHE A 120 -0.87 20.46 -2.92
CA PHE A 120 -0.80 21.25 -4.14
C PHE A 120 -1.15 22.67 -3.78
N VAL A 121 -0.26 23.61 -4.09
CA VAL A 121 -0.48 25.02 -3.74
C VAL A 121 -1.67 25.54 -4.52
N ALA A 122 -2.70 26.02 -3.81
CA ALA A 122 -3.87 26.64 -4.42
C ALA A 122 -3.62 28.12 -4.74
N GLY A 123 -2.78 28.79 -3.94
CA GLY A 123 -2.39 30.17 -4.12
C GLY A 123 -2.08 30.88 -2.80
N LEU A 124 -2.05 32.21 -2.87
CA LEU A 124 -1.94 33.09 -1.70
C LEU A 124 -3.32 33.63 -1.32
N LEU A 125 -3.56 33.80 -0.03
CA LEU A 125 -4.80 34.36 0.49
C LEU A 125 -4.53 35.64 1.29
N GLU A 126 -5.52 36.53 1.32
CA GLU A 126 -5.42 37.78 2.06
C GLU A 126 -5.37 37.52 3.57
N PRO A 127 -4.38 38.11 4.29
CA PRO A 127 -4.33 38.07 5.74
C PRO A 127 -5.50 38.78 6.42
N GLY A 128 -5.76 38.44 7.68
CA GLY A 128 -6.81 39.07 8.51
C GLY A 128 -8.21 38.50 8.30
N HIS A 129 -8.32 37.38 7.57
CA HIS A 129 -9.60 36.73 7.28
C HIS A 129 -9.63 35.27 7.74
N LEU A 130 -10.84 34.79 7.99
CA LEU A 130 -11.12 33.39 8.29
C LEU A 130 -11.48 32.64 7.00
N TYR A 131 -10.88 31.48 6.83
CA TYR A 131 -11.12 30.62 5.68
C TYR A 131 -11.56 29.22 6.09
N ARG A 132 -12.32 28.59 5.20
CA ARG A 132 -12.74 27.19 5.26
C ARG A 132 -12.16 26.46 4.05
N SER A 133 -11.44 25.38 4.29
CA SER A 133 -11.07 24.40 3.28
C SER A 133 -11.93 23.15 3.48
N THR A 134 -12.66 22.77 2.43
CA THR A 134 -13.40 21.52 2.38
C THR A 134 -12.73 20.59 1.39
N ARG A 135 -12.56 19.32 1.79
CA ARG A 135 -12.09 18.23 0.95
C ARG A 135 -13.13 17.12 1.00
N THR A 136 -13.63 16.73 -0.16
CA THR A 136 -14.54 15.60 -0.30
C THR A 136 -13.84 14.55 -1.15
N ILE A 137 -13.58 13.38 -0.58
CA ILE A 137 -12.98 12.24 -1.29
C ILE A 137 -14.09 11.24 -1.57
N THR A 138 -14.27 10.91 -2.84
CA THR A 138 -15.13 9.83 -3.30
C THR A 138 -14.25 8.66 -3.73
N ALA A 139 -14.40 7.50 -3.08
CA ALA A 139 -13.72 6.26 -3.44
C ALA A 139 -14.75 5.17 -3.77
N THR A 140 -14.38 4.20 -4.60
CA THR A 140 -15.28 3.08 -4.94
C THR A 140 -14.57 1.73 -4.84
N ASP A 141 -15.34 0.70 -4.50
CA ASP A 141 -14.93 -0.69 -4.52
C ASP A 141 -15.51 -1.47 -5.73
N ASN A 142 -16.05 -0.76 -6.73
CA ASN A 142 -16.89 -1.22 -7.86
C ASN A 142 -18.35 -1.57 -7.54
N VAL A 143 -18.75 -1.60 -6.27
CA VAL A 143 -20.13 -1.91 -5.85
C VAL A 143 -20.79 -0.70 -5.21
N ARG A 144 -20.06 0.00 -4.33
CA ARG A 144 -20.51 1.19 -3.60
C ARG A 144 -19.54 2.34 -3.82
N GLU A 145 -20.06 3.54 -3.61
CA GLU A 145 -19.27 4.76 -3.50
C GLU A 145 -19.23 5.18 -2.03
N TYR A 146 -18.05 5.55 -1.57
CA TYR A 146 -17.78 6.01 -0.22
C TYR A 146 -17.32 7.44 -0.28
N VAL A 147 -18.04 8.32 0.43
CA VAL A 147 -17.79 9.76 0.42
C VAL A 147 -17.33 10.20 1.80
N THR A 148 -16.07 10.62 1.89
CA THR A 148 -15.49 11.19 3.12
C THR A 148 -15.33 12.69 2.94
N GLU A 149 -16.00 13.49 3.77
CA GLU A 149 -15.81 14.94 3.84
C GLU A 149 -14.93 15.34 5.02
N SER A 150 -13.95 16.20 4.76
CA SER A 150 -13.09 16.81 5.76
C SER A 150 -13.13 18.33 5.61
N VAL A 151 -13.45 19.02 6.70
CA VAL A 151 -13.48 20.49 6.74
C VAL A 151 -12.43 20.97 7.74
N ARG A 152 -11.60 21.92 7.31
CA ARG A 152 -10.61 22.60 8.14
C ARG A 152 -10.85 24.11 8.09
N TYR A 153 -10.78 24.74 9.25
CA TYR A 153 -10.84 26.20 9.38
C TYR A 153 -9.46 26.75 9.69
N PHE A 154 -9.10 27.83 9.03
CA PHE A 154 -7.84 28.51 9.32
C PHE A 154 -7.97 30.02 9.23
N TRP A 155 -7.38 30.70 10.22
CA TRP A 155 -7.19 32.14 10.22
C TRP A 155 -5.88 32.47 9.52
N MET A 156 -5.92 33.37 8.53
CA MET A 156 -4.73 33.78 7.79
C MET A 156 -4.08 34.98 8.48
N GLU A 157 -2.85 34.82 8.97
CA GLU A 157 -2.04 35.93 9.49
C GLU A 157 -1.04 36.43 8.44
N PRO A 158 -0.55 37.68 8.59
CA PRO A 158 0.52 38.18 7.74
C PRO A 158 1.73 37.23 7.75
N PRO A 159 2.37 36.97 6.59
CA PRO A 159 3.51 36.07 6.52
C PRO A 159 4.62 36.47 7.50
N SER A 160 4.97 35.56 8.40
CA SER A 160 6.08 35.76 9.33
C SER A 160 7.31 34.98 8.88
N VAL A 161 8.47 35.64 8.81
CA VAL A 161 9.75 35.00 8.49
C VAL A 161 10.62 34.98 9.75
N SER A 162 11.08 33.80 10.15
CA SER A 162 12.07 33.64 11.22
C SER A 162 13.33 32.97 10.70
N ARG A 163 14.48 33.23 11.33
CA ARG A 163 15.77 32.63 10.97
C ARG A 163 16.36 31.93 12.19
N VAL A 164 16.80 30.68 12.02
CA VAL A 164 17.56 29.93 13.05
C VAL A 164 18.77 29.29 12.37
N GLY A 165 19.97 29.80 12.66
CA GLY A 165 21.17 29.45 11.90
C GLY A 165 21.05 29.90 10.44
N ASP A 166 21.39 29.01 9.50
CA ASP A 166 21.21 29.23 8.06
C ASP A 166 19.78 28.92 7.57
N ASN A 167 18.92 28.37 8.44
CA ASN A 167 17.56 27.98 8.07
C ASN A 167 16.59 29.17 8.18
N ILE A 168 15.78 29.37 7.14
CA ILE A 168 14.67 30.33 7.11
C ILE A 168 13.37 29.56 7.28
N TYR A 169 12.56 29.95 8.27
CA TYR A 169 11.23 29.40 8.47
C TYR A 169 10.16 30.44 8.10
N ILE A 170 9.14 29.98 7.38
CA ILE A 170 8.00 30.81 6.96
C ILE A 170 6.77 30.29 7.67
N GLY A 171 6.09 31.18 8.37
CA GLY A 171 4.83 30.87 9.04
C GLY A 171 4.90 29.93 10.24
N THR A 172 6.10 29.70 10.80
CA THR A 172 6.27 28.96 12.05
C THR A 172 6.56 29.91 13.21
N THR A 173 6.04 29.58 14.38
CA THR A 173 6.43 30.23 15.63
C THR A 173 7.81 29.67 16.03
N PRO A 174 8.84 30.51 16.31
CA PRO A 174 10.15 30.03 16.73
C PRO A 174 10.04 29.12 17.96
N ALA A 175 10.83 28.03 17.99
CA ALA A 175 10.92 27.16 19.15
C ALA A 175 11.44 27.97 20.36
N GLY A 176 10.55 28.34 21.29
CA GLY A 176 10.91 29.12 22.47
C GLY A 176 9.75 29.86 23.14
N ASP A 177 8.71 30.24 22.39
CA ASP A 177 7.53 30.89 22.95
C ASP A 177 6.48 29.86 23.41
N ARG A 178 6.63 29.38 24.64
CA ARG A 178 5.76 28.34 25.22
C ARG A 178 4.30 28.78 25.34
N GLU A 179 4.05 30.07 25.60
CA GLU A 179 2.71 30.59 25.81
C GLU A 179 1.97 30.72 24.47
N ALA A 180 2.61 31.29 23.46
CA ALA A 180 2.04 31.35 22.11
C ALA A 180 1.84 29.95 21.50
N THR A 181 2.74 29.00 21.79
CA THR A 181 2.59 27.61 21.32
C THR A 181 1.40 26.91 21.97
N GLU A 182 1.16 27.15 23.27
CA GLU A 182 0.05 26.52 23.99
C GLU A 182 -1.31 27.12 23.59
N GLU A 183 -1.39 28.43 23.33
CA GLU A 183 -2.61 29.05 22.81
C GLU A 183 -2.97 28.50 21.43
N LEU A 184 -2.00 28.44 20.50
CA LEU A 184 -2.19 27.85 19.18
C LEU A 184 -2.66 26.39 19.26
N ARG A 185 -2.09 25.60 20.17
CA ARG A 185 -2.50 24.21 20.41
C ARG A 185 -3.95 24.10 20.91
N LYS A 186 -4.37 25.03 21.78
CA LYS A 186 -5.77 25.09 22.26
C LYS A 186 -6.74 25.46 21.13
N LEU A 187 -6.38 26.42 20.28
CA LEU A 187 -7.17 26.80 19.11
C LEU A 187 -7.29 25.66 18.11
N GLU A 188 -6.17 24.98 17.81
CA GLU A 188 -6.17 23.81 16.93
C GLU A 188 -7.05 22.68 17.49
N GLY A 189 -6.94 22.41 18.80
CA GLY A 189 -7.81 21.46 19.49
C GLY A 189 -9.30 21.86 19.49
N ALA A 190 -9.61 23.15 19.35
CA ALA A 190 -10.95 23.69 19.19
C ALA A 190 -11.43 23.74 17.72
N GLY A 191 -10.56 23.42 16.75
CA GLY A 191 -10.88 23.30 15.33
C GLY A 191 -10.43 24.46 14.44
N LEU A 192 -9.63 25.41 14.96
CA LEU A 192 -9.10 26.55 14.21
C LEU A 192 -7.58 26.51 14.13
N GLN A 193 -7.04 26.44 12.91
CA GLN A 193 -5.61 26.56 12.66
C GLN A 193 -5.24 28.03 12.40
N VAL A 194 -4.03 28.44 12.80
CA VAL A 194 -3.50 29.77 12.45
C VAL A 194 -2.42 29.58 11.40
N ASN A 195 -2.66 30.07 10.19
CA ASN A 195 -1.73 29.97 9.08
C ASN A 195 -0.98 31.28 8.91
N LYS A 196 0.32 31.27 9.19
CA LYS A 196 1.22 32.44 9.06
C LYS A 196 2.07 32.39 7.79
N SER A 197 1.73 31.53 6.83
CA SER A 197 2.49 31.39 5.57
C SER A 197 1.95 32.26 4.44
N GLY A 198 0.71 32.76 4.55
CA GLY A 198 -0.01 33.39 3.44
C GLY A 198 -0.47 32.41 2.36
N ARG A 199 -0.07 31.14 2.43
CA ARG A 199 -0.28 30.12 1.41
C ARG A 199 -1.36 29.14 1.83
N VAL A 200 -2.15 28.71 0.87
CA VAL A 200 -3.11 27.61 1.04
C VAL A 200 -2.80 26.49 0.05
N SER A 201 -3.02 25.25 0.47
CA SER A 201 -2.79 24.07 -0.34
C SER A 201 -4.00 23.14 -0.28
N TYR A 202 -4.30 22.49 -1.41
CA TYR A 202 -5.12 21.29 -1.46
C TYR A 202 -4.28 20.14 -0.93
N SER A 203 -4.77 19.38 0.05
CA SER A 203 -4.03 18.28 0.67
C SER A 203 -4.87 17.01 0.62
N TRP A 204 -4.37 15.94 0.03
CA TRP A 204 -5.09 14.66 -0.08
C TRP A 204 -5.29 13.98 1.27
N GLY A 205 -4.50 14.34 2.28
CA GLY A 205 -4.42 13.59 3.52
C GLY A 205 -3.51 12.38 3.31
N GLY A 206 -2.76 12.01 4.35
CA GLY A 206 -1.53 11.26 4.10
C GLY A 206 -1.31 9.95 4.82
N HIS A 207 -2.16 9.57 5.77
CA HIS A 207 -1.75 8.53 6.72
C HIS A 207 -1.82 7.10 6.17
N SER A 208 -2.47 6.86 5.03
CA SER A 208 -2.80 5.48 4.59
C SER A 208 -2.73 5.26 3.08
N LEU A 209 -2.04 6.13 2.34
CA LEU A 209 -1.97 6.03 0.87
C LEU A 209 -0.81 5.16 0.38
N PHE A 210 0.33 5.17 1.07
CA PHE A 210 1.59 4.70 0.49
C PHE A 210 2.22 3.58 1.32
N LEU A 211 1.87 2.34 1.01
CA LEU A 211 2.48 1.18 1.67
C LEU A 211 3.93 0.98 1.22
N LEU A 212 4.86 0.91 2.18
CA LEU A 212 6.28 0.65 1.95
C LEU A 212 6.63 -0.81 2.28
N ALA A 213 7.38 -1.46 1.39
CA ALA A 213 7.97 -2.78 1.62
C ALA A 213 9.46 -2.79 1.27
N GLY A 214 10.25 -3.54 2.04
CA GLY A 214 11.64 -3.86 1.74
C GLY A 214 11.75 -5.17 0.94
N ILE A 215 12.65 -5.23 -0.03
CA ILE A 215 12.96 -6.44 -0.81
C ILE A 215 14.46 -6.70 -0.86
N ASP A 216 14.88 -7.94 -1.10
CA ASP A 216 16.24 -8.22 -1.58
C ASP A 216 16.23 -8.04 -3.12
N PRO A 217 16.85 -6.98 -3.67
CA PRO A 217 16.71 -6.68 -5.08
C PRO A 217 17.20 -7.80 -6.00
N GLU A 218 18.32 -8.45 -5.66
CA GLU A 218 18.90 -9.50 -6.49
C GLU A 218 18.00 -10.73 -6.54
N GLN A 219 17.44 -11.11 -5.39
CA GLN A 219 16.57 -12.28 -5.28
C GLN A 219 15.19 -12.00 -5.88
N GLU A 220 14.63 -10.83 -5.62
CA GLU A 220 13.34 -10.42 -6.15
C GLU A 220 13.39 -10.32 -7.68
N ALA A 221 14.45 -9.73 -8.24
CA ALA A 221 14.62 -9.65 -9.69
C ALA A 221 14.73 -11.03 -10.36
N LYS A 222 15.38 -12.00 -9.71
CA LYS A 222 15.42 -13.40 -10.21
C LYS A 222 14.04 -14.05 -10.19
N LEU A 223 13.22 -13.72 -9.20
CA LEU A 223 11.89 -14.30 -9.03
C LEU A 223 10.88 -13.78 -10.05
N ILE A 224 10.67 -12.45 -10.08
CA ILE A 224 9.56 -11.82 -10.82
C ILE A 224 10.00 -10.91 -11.96
N GLY A 225 11.30 -10.68 -12.16
CA GLY A 225 11.84 -9.91 -13.28
C GLY A 225 11.37 -8.44 -13.34
N PHE A 226 12.26 -7.51 -13.04
CA PHE A 226 11.96 -6.07 -13.09
C PHE A 226 12.27 -5.38 -14.44
N ASP A 227 12.98 -6.05 -15.34
CA ASP A 227 13.52 -5.45 -16.58
C ASP A 227 12.43 -4.79 -17.45
N ASP A 228 11.29 -5.45 -17.62
CA ASP A 228 10.15 -4.96 -18.43
C ASP A 228 9.20 -4.04 -17.64
N ALA A 229 9.35 -3.98 -16.31
CA ALA A 229 8.48 -3.23 -15.42
C ALA A 229 8.98 -1.81 -15.14
N LEU A 230 10.30 -1.57 -15.28
CA LEU A 230 10.87 -0.24 -15.09
C LEU A 230 10.33 0.77 -16.11
N LEU A 231 9.87 1.92 -15.61
CA LEU A 231 9.39 3.03 -16.44
C LEU A 231 10.41 4.17 -16.53
N LYS A 232 11.10 4.46 -15.42
CA LYS A 232 12.05 5.58 -15.32
C LYS A 232 13.11 5.27 -14.26
N GLY A 233 14.30 5.84 -14.44
CA GLY A 233 15.41 5.62 -13.52
C GLY A 233 16.00 4.23 -13.70
N GLN A 234 16.42 3.62 -12.59
CA GLN A 234 17.03 2.29 -12.59
C GLN A 234 16.44 1.42 -11.47
N PHE A 235 16.60 0.11 -11.60
CA PHE A 235 16.39 -0.80 -10.47
C PHE A 235 17.53 -0.66 -9.45
N PHE A 236 17.34 -1.16 -8.23
CA PHE A 236 18.37 -1.06 -7.19
C PHE A 236 19.69 -1.72 -7.64
N GLY A 237 20.76 -0.95 -7.59
CA GLY A 237 22.14 -1.41 -7.79
C GLY A 237 23.01 -1.21 -6.54
N PRO A 238 24.29 -1.63 -6.57
CA PRO A 238 25.26 -1.46 -5.47
C PRO A 238 25.46 0.01 -5.04
N GLU A 239 25.23 0.95 -5.94
CA GLU A 239 25.28 2.39 -5.67
C GLU A 239 24.07 2.91 -4.89
N ASN A 240 22.99 2.13 -4.82
CA ASN A 240 21.74 2.46 -4.16
C ASN A 240 21.65 1.81 -2.77
N GLU A 241 22.77 1.63 -2.08
CA GLU A 241 22.78 1.20 -0.69
C GLU A 241 22.28 2.31 0.25
N VAL A 242 21.83 1.93 1.44
CA VAL A 242 21.48 2.89 2.49
C VAL A 242 22.73 3.64 2.91
N GLN A 243 22.68 4.97 2.88
CA GLN A 243 23.81 5.82 3.27
C GLN A 243 23.50 6.57 4.57
N GLN A 244 24.53 6.88 5.34
CA GLN A 244 24.44 7.82 6.45
C GLN A 244 25.04 9.17 6.01
N GLU A 245 24.22 10.22 6.08
CA GLU A 245 24.65 11.60 5.81
C GLU A 245 24.77 12.35 7.13
N ASP A 246 25.94 12.94 7.35
CA ASP A 246 26.21 13.86 8.46
C ASP A 246 25.36 15.12 8.28
N LEU A 247 24.66 15.51 9.35
CA LEU A 247 23.81 16.71 9.35
C LEU A 247 24.61 18.01 9.52
N GLY A 248 25.90 17.93 9.89
CA GLY A 248 26.71 19.10 10.23
C GLY A 248 26.27 19.78 11.54
N GLY A 249 25.44 19.12 12.33
CA GLY A 249 24.84 19.60 13.57
C GLY A 249 24.01 18.50 14.26
N THR A 250 23.35 18.83 15.37
CA THR A 250 22.54 17.88 16.13
C THR A 250 21.05 18.17 15.94
N MET A 251 20.28 17.15 15.60
CA MET A 251 18.81 17.17 15.57
C MET A 251 18.26 16.41 16.77
N GLU A 252 17.36 17.04 17.53
CA GLU A 252 16.63 16.38 18.60
C GLU A 252 15.28 15.85 18.10
N LEU A 253 15.03 14.56 18.33
CA LEU A 253 13.77 13.90 18.02
C LEU A 253 13.07 13.56 19.31
N ARG A 254 11.82 14.02 19.43
CA ARG A 254 10.93 13.65 20.54
C ARG A 254 10.03 12.52 20.08
N PHE A 255 10.17 11.36 20.70
CA PHE A 255 9.32 10.21 20.42
C PHE A 255 7.97 10.31 21.14
N PRO A 256 6.93 9.59 20.68
CA PRO A 256 5.64 9.53 21.37
C PRO A 256 5.73 9.05 22.83
N SER A 257 6.78 8.30 23.19
CA SER A 257 7.10 7.91 24.58
C SER A 257 7.45 9.11 25.48
N GLY A 258 7.72 10.28 24.89
CA GLY A 258 8.20 11.48 25.58
C GLY A 258 9.72 11.60 25.64
N GLU A 259 10.43 10.52 25.29
CA GLU A 259 11.90 10.50 25.20
C GLU A 259 12.39 11.45 24.10
N VAL A 260 13.53 12.08 24.37
CA VAL A 260 14.20 12.96 23.42
C VAL A 260 15.57 12.37 23.15
N GLU A 261 15.85 12.11 21.87
CA GLU A 261 17.15 11.61 21.43
C GLU A 261 17.78 12.56 20.43
N SER A 262 19.11 12.65 20.49
CA SER A 262 19.90 13.55 19.67
C SER A 262 20.66 12.77 18.59
N TYR A 263 20.56 13.25 17.35
CA TYR A 263 21.16 12.63 16.17
C TYR A 263 22.08 13.62 15.46
N SER A 264 23.28 13.18 15.07
CA SER A 264 24.20 13.96 14.23
C SER A 264 24.16 13.55 12.75
N TYR A 265 23.33 12.57 12.41
CA TYR A 265 23.25 11.99 11.07
C TYR A 265 21.79 11.72 10.70
N ARG A 266 21.55 11.45 9.41
CA ARG A 266 20.31 10.86 8.90
C ARG A 266 20.61 9.75 7.90
N TYR A 267 19.69 8.80 7.75
CA TYR A 267 19.77 7.79 6.70
C TYR A 267 19.22 8.32 5.38
N LEU A 268 19.89 8.05 4.26
CA LEU A 268 19.30 8.11 2.93
C LEU A 268 18.86 6.71 2.53
N ILE A 269 17.57 6.58 2.27
CA ILE A 269 16.92 5.30 2.02
C ILE A 269 16.50 5.26 0.55
N PRO A 270 17.05 4.32 -0.24
CA PRO A 270 16.73 4.19 -1.65
C PRO A 270 15.27 3.73 -1.83
N LEU A 271 14.53 4.38 -2.73
CA LEU A 271 13.16 4.02 -3.05
C LEU A 271 12.98 3.73 -4.54
N LEU A 272 12.17 2.72 -4.81
CA LEU A 272 11.58 2.46 -6.11
C LEU A 272 10.06 2.66 -6.02
N ILE A 273 9.51 3.53 -6.85
CA ILE A 273 8.10 3.94 -6.76
C ILE A 273 7.24 3.17 -7.78
N ASN A 274 6.14 2.60 -7.32
CA ASN A 274 5.15 1.97 -8.18
C ASN A 274 4.22 3.04 -8.78
N SER A 275 4.12 3.09 -10.12
CA SER A 275 3.23 4.01 -10.82
C SER A 275 1.79 3.50 -10.97
N HIS A 276 1.54 2.23 -10.65
CA HIS A 276 0.24 1.61 -10.81
C HIS A 276 -0.65 1.88 -9.59
N VAL A 277 -1.90 2.26 -9.83
CA VAL A 277 -2.88 2.56 -8.79
C VAL A 277 -4.01 1.53 -8.84
N TYR A 278 -4.17 0.75 -7.78
CA TYR A 278 -5.20 -0.30 -7.68
C TYR A 278 -6.55 0.18 -7.13
N ALA A 279 -6.55 1.33 -6.44
CA ALA A 279 -7.75 1.94 -5.90
C ALA A 279 -8.26 3.06 -6.83
N GLN A 280 -9.56 3.30 -6.80
CA GLN A 280 -10.17 4.40 -7.56
C GLN A 280 -10.73 5.43 -6.58
N ALA A 281 -10.20 6.65 -6.66
CA ALA A 281 -10.68 7.77 -5.87
C ALA A 281 -10.49 9.12 -6.57
N GLN A 282 -11.40 10.04 -6.27
CA GLN A 282 -11.36 11.43 -6.72
C GLN A 282 -11.59 12.35 -5.52
N ALA A 283 -10.84 13.45 -5.46
CA ALA A 283 -10.99 14.48 -4.45
C ALA A 283 -11.51 15.78 -5.07
N GLN A 284 -12.54 16.35 -4.46
CA GLN A 284 -13.00 17.70 -4.69
C GLN A 284 -12.52 18.58 -3.54
N PHE A 285 -11.76 19.61 -3.88
CA PHE A 285 -11.30 20.62 -2.93
C PHE A 285 -12.03 21.93 -3.16
N THR A 286 -12.40 22.61 -2.08
CA THR A 286 -12.90 23.99 -2.14
C THR A 286 -12.26 24.83 -1.04
N ILE A 287 -11.99 26.09 -1.37
CA ILE A 287 -11.47 27.09 -0.44
C ILE A 287 -12.43 28.27 -0.45
N SER A 288 -12.84 28.67 0.74
CA SER A 288 -13.92 29.61 0.97
C SER A 288 -13.50 30.64 2.02
N ARG A 289 -13.82 31.91 1.81
CA ARG A 289 -13.76 32.97 2.82
C ARG A 289 -15.06 32.99 3.60
N LEU A 290 -14.98 33.10 4.92
CA LEU A 290 -16.14 33.22 5.79
C LEU A 290 -16.32 34.65 6.27
N GLN A 291 -17.58 35.06 6.44
CA GLN A 291 -17.90 36.32 7.10
C GLN A 291 -17.62 36.15 8.59
N ALA A 292 -16.51 36.73 9.04
CA ALA A 292 -16.05 36.62 10.42
C ALA A 292 -15.77 38.02 11.01
N PRO A 293 -15.95 38.19 12.34
CA PRO A 293 -15.52 39.39 13.03
C PRO A 293 -13.99 39.46 13.10
N ASP A 294 -13.46 40.39 13.91
CA ASP A 294 -12.03 40.51 14.14
C ASP A 294 -11.42 39.24 14.78
N ARG A 295 -10.10 39.13 14.66
CA ARG A 295 -9.29 38.01 15.13
C ARG A 295 -9.60 37.62 16.58
N GLU A 296 -9.61 38.58 17.51
CA GLU A 296 -9.77 38.30 18.94
C GLU A 296 -11.15 37.71 19.23
N THR A 297 -12.17 38.26 18.57
CA THR A 297 -13.53 37.74 18.66
C THR A 297 -13.63 36.31 18.12
N VAL A 298 -13.03 36.02 16.95
CA VAL A 298 -13.01 34.66 16.38
C VAL A 298 -12.31 33.68 17.31
N PHE A 299 -11.15 34.06 17.83
CA PHE A 299 -10.32 33.19 18.67
C PHE A 299 -11.03 32.88 20.00
N SER A 300 -11.55 33.91 20.67
CA SER A 300 -12.29 33.75 21.92
C SER A 300 -13.54 32.88 21.74
N ASN A 301 -14.34 33.14 20.71
CA ASN A 301 -15.55 32.36 20.45
C ASN A 301 -15.23 30.91 20.08
N THR A 302 -14.14 30.67 19.34
CA THR A 302 -13.68 29.32 19.01
C THR A 302 -13.23 28.58 20.26
N LEU A 303 -12.48 29.21 21.16
CA LEU A 303 -12.06 28.57 22.42
C LEU A 303 -13.26 28.27 23.35
N GLN A 304 -14.33 29.07 23.29
CA GLN A 304 -15.53 28.88 24.11
C GLN A 304 -16.52 27.85 23.52
N SER A 305 -16.79 27.93 22.22
CA SER A 305 -17.85 27.18 21.54
C SER A 305 -17.34 26.12 20.55
N GLY A 306 -16.02 26.05 20.37
CA GLY A 306 -15.35 25.11 19.48
C GLY A 306 -15.78 25.26 18.03
N ARG A 307 -15.71 24.14 17.31
CA ARG A 307 -16.05 24.03 15.90
C ARG A 307 -17.47 24.45 15.55
N ALA A 308 -18.43 24.30 16.47
CA ALA A 308 -19.82 24.69 16.23
C ALA A 308 -19.98 26.19 15.93
N TYR A 309 -19.13 27.06 16.51
CA TYR A 309 -19.09 28.48 16.16
C TYR A 309 -18.63 28.69 14.72
N LEU A 310 -17.57 27.99 14.30
CA LEU A 310 -17.00 28.11 12.96
C LEU A 310 -17.96 27.59 11.88
N ASP A 311 -18.64 26.47 12.15
CA ASP A 311 -19.64 25.87 11.25
C ASP A 311 -20.86 26.78 11.04
N ALA A 312 -21.18 27.63 12.03
CA ALA A 312 -22.31 28.56 11.96
C ALA A 312 -22.01 29.86 11.19
N LEU A 313 -20.74 30.15 10.87
CA LEU A 313 -20.37 31.37 10.16
C LEU A 313 -20.80 31.31 8.69
N PRO A 314 -21.44 32.38 8.16
CA PRO A 314 -21.88 32.38 6.78
C PRO A 314 -20.69 32.46 5.81
N LEU A 315 -20.86 31.81 4.66
CA LEU A 315 -19.93 31.92 3.54
C LEU A 315 -19.96 33.35 2.99
N GLU A 316 -18.79 33.97 2.83
CA GLU A 316 -18.65 35.25 2.15
C GLU A 316 -18.46 35.02 0.64
N GLU A 317 -17.45 34.23 0.28
CA GLU A 317 -17.06 33.97 -1.10
C GLU A 317 -16.36 32.61 -1.22
N GLN A 318 -16.61 31.89 -2.32
CA GLN A 318 -15.81 30.73 -2.70
C GLN A 318 -14.67 31.19 -3.61
N LEU A 319 -13.43 31.08 -3.13
CA LEU A 319 -12.26 31.62 -3.81
C LEU A 319 -11.62 30.64 -4.78
N ALA A 320 -11.66 29.34 -4.47
CA ALA A 320 -11.04 28.34 -5.31
C ALA A 320 -11.75 26.98 -5.19
N SER A 321 -11.70 26.23 -6.28
CA SER A 321 -12.20 24.86 -6.36
C SER A 321 -11.31 24.06 -7.31
N ARG A 322 -11.01 22.80 -6.96
CA ARG A 322 -10.22 21.90 -7.82
C ARG A 322 -10.67 20.46 -7.61
N GLU A 323 -10.89 19.76 -8.72
CA GLU A 323 -10.99 18.31 -8.74
C GLU A 323 -9.62 17.70 -8.99
N MET A 324 -9.34 16.57 -8.36
CA MET A 324 -8.09 15.84 -8.52
C MET A 324 -8.33 14.34 -8.44
N GLY A 325 -7.70 13.57 -9.33
CA GLY A 325 -7.71 12.10 -9.26
C GLY A 325 -6.58 11.55 -8.40
N LEU A 326 -6.78 10.35 -7.85
CA LEU A 326 -5.76 9.67 -7.03
C LEU A 326 -4.43 9.47 -7.78
N GLU A 327 -4.50 9.20 -9.08
CA GLU A 327 -3.33 9.07 -9.96
C GLU A 327 -2.44 10.32 -9.96
N GLU A 328 -3.04 11.51 -9.85
CA GLU A 328 -2.31 12.77 -9.79
C GLU A 328 -1.60 12.93 -8.43
N ALA A 329 -2.23 12.46 -7.34
CA ALA A 329 -1.61 12.43 -6.02
C ALA A 329 -0.39 11.49 -5.97
N TYR A 330 -0.49 10.32 -6.59
CA TYR A 330 0.62 9.36 -6.70
C TYR A 330 1.75 9.95 -7.56
N ARG A 331 1.42 10.55 -8.71
CA ARG A 331 2.40 11.22 -9.58
C ARG A 331 3.13 12.35 -8.86
N TRP A 332 2.41 13.17 -8.07
CA TRP A 332 3.02 14.23 -7.28
C TRP A 332 4.07 13.69 -6.31
N VAL A 333 3.79 12.57 -5.64
CA VAL A 333 4.77 11.96 -4.73
C VAL A 333 6.01 11.53 -5.50
N PHE A 334 5.84 10.87 -6.64
CA PHE A 334 6.97 10.47 -7.46
C PHE A 334 7.82 11.67 -7.90
N GLU A 335 7.20 12.72 -8.43
CA GLU A 335 7.91 13.92 -8.91
C GLU A 335 8.60 14.68 -7.77
N THR A 336 7.93 14.79 -6.61
CA THR A 336 8.48 15.47 -5.43
C THR A 336 9.67 14.70 -4.84
N LEU A 337 9.59 13.37 -4.82
CA LEU A 337 10.68 12.54 -4.31
C LEU A 337 11.84 12.39 -5.30
N ALA A 338 11.57 12.37 -6.60
CA ALA A 338 12.58 12.26 -7.65
C ALA A 338 13.26 13.61 -7.97
N SER A 339 12.72 14.73 -7.47
CA SER A 339 13.34 16.04 -7.67
C SER A 339 14.64 16.14 -6.86
N PRO A 340 15.78 16.52 -7.48
CA PRO A 340 17.03 16.67 -6.77
C PRO A 340 16.89 17.80 -5.74
N GLN A 341 16.81 17.44 -4.45
CA GLN A 341 16.66 18.39 -3.34
C GLN A 341 17.85 19.37 -3.17
N LYS A 342 18.81 19.44 -4.12
CA LYS A 342 19.86 20.46 -4.17
C LYS A 342 19.41 21.64 -5.03
N GLY A 343 18.69 22.57 -4.40
CA GLY A 343 18.49 23.94 -4.93
C GLY A 343 17.45 24.12 -6.02
N GLU A 344 16.77 23.06 -6.46
CA GLU A 344 15.61 23.19 -7.35
C GLU A 344 14.31 23.25 -6.53
N PRO A 345 13.39 24.17 -6.83
CA PRO A 345 12.11 24.26 -6.12
C PRO A 345 11.32 22.97 -6.33
N ALA A 346 10.65 22.48 -5.29
CA ALA A 346 9.71 21.36 -5.43
C ALA A 346 8.71 21.68 -6.55
N PRO A 347 8.38 20.72 -7.44
CA PRO A 347 7.46 20.96 -8.52
C PRO A 347 6.10 21.42 -7.96
N VAL A 348 5.74 22.67 -8.24
CA VAL A 348 4.42 23.20 -7.95
C VAL A 348 3.49 22.67 -9.05
N LEU A 349 2.78 21.57 -8.76
CA LEU A 349 1.78 21.03 -9.69
C LEU A 349 0.48 21.86 -9.62
N GLY A 350 0.33 22.80 -10.57
CA GLY A 350 -0.85 23.62 -10.77
C GLY A 350 -0.54 24.88 -11.57
N ASP A 351 -1.57 25.57 -12.07
CA ASP A 351 -1.45 26.77 -12.94
C ASP A 351 -0.98 28.04 -12.19
N TRP A 352 -0.51 27.92 -10.96
CA TRP A 352 -0.12 29.05 -10.12
C TRP A 352 1.39 29.32 -10.18
N GLU A 353 1.78 30.43 -10.78
CA GLU A 353 3.14 30.95 -10.69
C GLU A 353 3.31 31.83 -9.43
N PRO A 354 4.25 31.52 -8.52
CA PRO A 354 4.50 32.35 -7.36
C PRO A 354 5.07 33.73 -7.76
N PRO A 355 4.66 34.82 -7.06
CA PRO A 355 5.36 36.11 -7.12
C PRO A 355 6.86 35.93 -6.87
N GLU A 356 7.71 36.76 -7.48
CA GLU A 356 9.17 36.58 -7.46
C GLU A 356 9.75 36.54 -6.04
N GLU A 357 9.20 37.32 -5.10
CA GLU A 357 9.60 37.30 -3.69
C GLU A 357 9.27 35.96 -3.01
N VAL A 358 8.14 35.34 -3.38
CA VAL A 358 7.69 34.04 -2.86
C VAL A 358 8.40 32.89 -3.57
N ARG A 359 8.75 33.05 -4.85
CA ARG A 359 9.55 32.10 -5.64
C ARG A 359 10.91 31.87 -5.00
N ASN A 360 11.59 32.94 -4.61
CA ASN A 360 12.87 32.90 -3.90
C ASN A 360 12.74 32.31 -2.48
N LEU A 361 11.58 32.43 -1.84
CA LEU A 361 11.30 31.84 -0.53
C LEU A 361 10.92 30.35 -0.61
N LEU A 362 10.24 29.92 -1.66
CA LEU A 362 9.89 28.52 -1.96
C LEU A 362 11.08 27.71 -2.50
N GLN A 363 12.03 28.36 -3.17
CA GLN A 363 13.31 27.75 -3.60
C GLN A 363 14.19 27.30 -2.44
N VAL A 364 14.01 27.88 -1.25
CA VAL A 364 15.01 27.77 -0.19
C VAL A 364 14.92 26.45 0.58
N TYR A 365 13.74 25.84 0.74
CA TYR A 365 13.66 24.47 1.28
C TYR A 365 12.40 23.72 0.78
N PRO A 366 12.54 22.55 0.13
CA PRO A 366 11.41 21.67 -0.09
C PRO A 366 10.87 21.25 1.28
N SER A 367 9.57 21.46 1.52
CA SER A 367 8.86 20.81 2.63
C SER A 367 9.19 19.33 2.54
N ASN A 368 9.96 18.80 3.49
CA ASN A 368 10.27 17.38 3.56
C ASN A 368 8.94 16.64 3.67
N PRO A 369 8.37 16.09 2.57
CA PRO A 369 6.99 15.64 2.61
C PRO A 369 6.84 14.36 3.43
N PHE A 370 7.98 13.78 3.84
CA PHE A 370 8.12 12.49 4.47
C PHE A 370 9.09 12.51 5.68
N GLY A 371 9.46 13.69 6.17
CA GLY A 371 10.42 13.82 7.26
C GLY A 371 9.80 13.49 8.60
N LEU A 372 10.15 12.31 9.14
CA LEU A 372 9.85 11.90 10.51
C LEU A 372 8.36 11.68 10.77
N ALA A 373 7.73 10.78 10.00
CA ALA A 373 6.36 10.38 10.25
C ALA A 373 6.28 8.92 10.72
N ASN A 374 5.37 8.65 11.65
CA ASN A 374 5.10 7.29 12.11
C ASN A 374 4.47 6.47 10.98
N PHE A 375 4.73 5.17 11.00
CA PHE A 375 4.09 4.23 10.09
C PHE A 375 2.73 3.81 10.63
N GLN A 376 1.79 3.55 9.73
CA GLN A 376 0.55 2.86 10.07
C GLN A 376 0.65 1.39 9.66
N ARG A 377 0.32 0.47 10.58
CA ARG A 377 0.37 -0.98 10.38
C ARG A 377 -1.00 -1.60 10.67
N PRO A 378 -1.81 -1.87 9.64
CA PRO A 378 -3.05 -2.62 9.79
C PRO A 378 -2.81 -4.01 10.37
N GLY A 379 -3.59 -4.39 11.36
CA GLY A 379 -3.54 -5.72 11.95
C GLY A 379 -4.09 -6.81 11.03
N GLU A 380 -4.26 -7.99 11.62
CA GLU A 380 -4.83 -9.13 10.93
C GLU A 380 -6.36 -9.09 10.92
N VAL A 381 -6.98 -9.65 9.88
CA VAL A 381 -8.42 -9.91 9.86
C VAL A 381 -8.71 -11.26 10.50
N ALA A 382 -9.65 -11.26 11.45
CA ALA A 382 -10.12 -12.45 12.13
C ALA A 382 -11.20 -13.14 11.30
N TYR A 383 -11.12 -14.48 11.23
CA TYR A 383 -12.11 -15.31 10.55
C TYR A 383 -12.79 -16.23 11.55
N HIS A 384 -14.11 -16.32 11.44
CA HIS A 384 -14.93 -17.20 12.25
C HIS A 384 -15.63 -18.21 11.36
N SER A 385 -15.65 -19.48 11.79
CA SER A 385 -16.46 -20.50 11.15
C SER A 385 -17.93 -20.21 11.44
N ILE A 386 -18.70 -19.97 10.38
CA ILE A 386 -20.14 -19.79 10.46
C ILE A 386 -20.84 -20.80 9.53
N PRO A 387 -22.06 -21.25 9.86
CA PRO A 387 -22.88 -21.99 8.90
C PRO A 387 -22.99 -21.17 7.62
N PHE A 388 -22.81 -21.80 6.47
CA PHE A 388 -22.99 -21.14 5.20
C PHE A 388 -24.43 -20.63 5.13
N PRO A 389 -24.67 -19.31 5.10
CA PRO A 389 -26.00 -18.79 5.37
C PRO A 389 -27.00 -19.15 4.26
N PHE A 390 -26.51 -19.57 3.09
CA PHE A 390 -27.27 -19.58 1.83
C PHE A 390 -27.35 -20.95 1.12
N ALA A 391 -26.61 -21.98 1.55
CA ALA A 391 -26.88 -23.37 1.18
C ALA A 391 -27.02 -24.16 2.48
N GLY A 392 -28.17 -24.85 2.65
CA GLY A 392 -28.68 -25.38 3.91
C GLY A 392 -27.61 -25.90 4.88
N GLN A 393 -27.87 -25.72 6.18
CA GLN A 393 -27.03 -25.84 7.39
C GLN A 393 -25.87 -26.88 7.49
N SER A 394 -25.65 -27.74 6.49
CA SER A 394 -24.60 -28.76 6.46
C SER A 394 -23.21 -28.25 6.04
N GLU A 395 -23.07 -27.07 5.47
CA GLU A 395 -21.76 -26.50 5.08
C GLU A 395 -21.41 -25.29 5.96
N SER A 396 -20.14 -25.15 6.33
CA SER A 396 -19.61 -23.99 7.06
C SER A 396 -18.61 -23.23 6.20
N VAL A 397 -18.58 -21.92 6.34
CA VAL A 397 -17.60 -21.03 5.69
C VAL A 397 -16.83 -20.24 6.73
N LEU A 398 -15.62 -19.83 6.36
CA LEU A 398 -14.86 -18.86 7.13
C LEU A 398 -15.30 -17.45 6.74
N ALA A 399 -15.94 -16.74 7.68
CA ALA A 399 -16.38 -15.38 7.49
C ALA A 399 -15.49 -14.40 8.23
N ALA A 400 -15.04 -13.35 7.52
CA ALA A 400 -14.51 -12.15 8.14
C ALA A 400 -15.69 -11.28 8.58
N LEU A 401 -15.80 -11.00 9.88
CA LEU A 401 -16.85 -10.16 10.42
C LEU A 401 -16.29 -8.74 10.64
N PRO A 402 -17.02 -7.68 10.24
CA PRO A 402 -16.58 -6.33 10.54
C PRO A 402 -16.58 -6.10 12.05
N ILE A 403 -15.56 -5.41 12.54
CA ILE A 403 -15.43 -5.00 13.94
C ILE A 403 -16.08 -3.65 14.20
N ASP A 404 -16.20 -2.81 13.16
CA ASP A 404 -16.81 -1.49 13.22
C ASP A 404 -17.17 -0.99 11.80
N ILE A 405 -17.79 0.18 11.70
CA ILE A 405 -18.13 0.86 10.44
C ILE A 405 -17.57 2.29 10.50
N ALA A 406 -16.78 2.66 9.49
CA ALA A 406 -16.27 4.01 9.35
C ALA A 406 -17.39 5.03 9.12
N SER A 407 -17.10 6.30 9.36
CA SER A 407 -18.07 7.40 9.20
C SER A 407 -18.65 7.53 7.79
N ASP A 408 -17.91 7.08 6.78
CA ASP A 408 -18.32 7.06 5.37
C ASP A 408 -19.05 5.77 4.95
N GLY A 409 -19.32 4.87 5.90
CA GLY A 409 -20.02 3.61 5.69
C GLY A 409 -19.12 2.43 5.28
N GLN A 410 -17.80 2.60 5.21
CA GLN A 410 -16.89 1.49 4.93
C GLN A 410 -16.82 0.52 6.12
N MET A 411 -16.88 -0.78 5.82
CA MET A 411 -16.72 -1.83 6.84
C MET A 411 -15.26 -1.94 7.29
N LEU A 412 -15.04 -1.95 8.61
CA LEU A 412 -13.71 -2.11 9.21
C LEU A 412 -13.55 -3.54 9.69
N PHE A 413 -12.51 -4.24 9.25
CA PHE A 413 -12.27 -5.65 9.59
C PHE A 413 -11.10 -5.87 10.55
N ARG A 414 -10.35 -4.80 10.83
CA ARG A 414 -9.13 -4.80 11.63
C ARG A 414 -8.83 -3.41 12.15
N THR A 415 -7.92 -3.34 13.12
CA THR A 415 -7.43 -2.06 13.65
C THR A 415 -6.05 -1.73 13.09
N THR A 416 -5.74 -0.45 12.96
CA THR A 416 -4.43 0.03 12.57
C THR A 416 -3.63 0.50 13.78
N GLN A 417 -2.38 0.05 13.88
CA GLN A 417 -1.45 0.51 14.90
C GLN A 417 -0.49 1.56 14.35
N VAL A 418 -0.20 2.59 15.16
CA VAL A 418 0.83 3.57 14.85
C VAL A 418 2.16 3.06 15.35
N TRP A 419 3.13 2.94 14.44
CA TRP A 419 4.47 2.47 14.72
C TRP A 419 5.47 3.62 14.56
N PRO A 420 6.19 4.04 15.61
CA PRO A 420 7.11 5.16 15.50
C PRO A 420 8.28 4.83 14.57
N PHE A 421 8.72 5.81 13.79
CA PHE A 421 10.00 5.70 13.10
C PHE A 421 11.12 5.66 14.16
N ARG A 422 12.24 4.99 13.86
CA ARG A 422 13.37 4.85 14.81
C ARG A 422 14.48 5.87 14.60
N HIS A 423 14.72 6.22 13.34
CA HIS A 423 15.87 7.04 12.98
C HIS A 423 15.47 8.17 12.04
N PRO A 424 16.20 9.29 12.10
CA PRO A 424 16.05 10.32 11.10
C PRO A 424 16.46 9.79 9.73
N HIS A 425 15.62 10.05 8.74
CA HIS A 425 15.81 9.53 7.41
C HIS A 425 15.30 10.50 6.35
N LYS A 426 15.76 10.27 5.12
CA LYS A 426 15.32 10.89 3.89
C LYS A 426 15.23 9.80 2.84
N TYR A 427 14.29 9.94 1.92
CA TYR A 427 14.15 9.03 0.79
C TYR A 427 14.94 9.55 -0.41
N ASP A 428 15.57 8.62 -1.14
CA ASP A 428 16.27 8.85 -2.39
C ASP A 428 15.59 8.01 -3.49
N VAL A 429 14.84 8.64 -4.38
CA VAL A 429 14.12 7.89 -5.42
C VAL A 429 15.05 7.53 -6.56
N VAL A 430 15.28 6.22 -6.69
CA VAL A 430 16.16 5.60 -7.67
C VAL A 430 15.44 5.41 -9.00
N GLY A 431 14.14 5.14 -8.98
CA GLY A 431 13.35 4.90 -10.18
C GLY A 431 11.85 4.72 -9.93
N ALA A 432 11.13 4.47 -11.01
CA ALA A 432 9.74 4.06 -11.01
C ALA A 432 9.52 2.80 -11.85
N PHE A 433 8.59 1.98 -11.41
CA PHE A 433 8.18 0.75 -12.08
C PHE A 433 6.65 0.66 -12.14
N ASP A 434 6.14 -0.13 -13.07
CA ASP A 434 4.74 -0.51 -13.15
C ASP A 434 4.60 -1.96 -12.69
N ILE A 435 4.02 -2.13 -11.49
CA ILE A 435 3.79 -3.44 -10.89
C ILE A 435 2.96 -4.38 -11.78
N ALA A 436 2.10 -3.84 -12.65
CA ALA A 436 1.26 -4.64 -13.54
C ALA A 436 2.06 -5.24 -14.71
N LYS A 437 3.28 -4.76 -14.96
CA LYS A 437 4.21 -5.27 -15.98
C LYS A 437 5.24 -6.25 -15.45
N LEU A 438 5.27 -6.50 -14.13
CA LEU A 438 6.16 -7.51 -13.54
C LEU A 438 5.91 -8.86 -14.20
N ARG A 439 6.98 -9.62 -14.43
CA ARG A 439 6.86 -10.94 -15.03
C ARG A 439 6.07 -11.79 -14.07
N ASP A 440 4.95 -12.29 -14.57
CA ASP A 440 4.14 -13.25 -13.86
C ASP A 440 4.34 -14.62 -14.53
N PRO A 441 5.31 -15.42 -14.05
CA PRO A 441 5.58 -16.72 -14.65
C PRO A 441 4.36 -17.67 -14.59
N TYR A 442 3.34 -17.39 -13.76
CA TYR A 442 2.24 -18.33 -13.51
C TYR A 442 0.81 -17.74 -13.63
N GLY A 443 0.59 -16.44 -13.47
CA GLY A 443 -0.75 -15.83 -13.44
C GLY A 443 -1.37 -15.50 -14.80
N LYS A 444 -0.87 -16.10 -15.89
CA LYS A 444 -1.68 -16.32 -17.10
C LYS A 444 -2.59 -17.54 -16.98
N ASP A 445 -2.36 -18.42 -16.00
CA ASP A 445 -3.23 -19.56 -15.74
C ASP A 445 -4.41 -19.12 -14.87
N LEU A 446 -5.63 -19.44 -15.33
CA LEU A 446 -6.95 -19.03 -14.79
C LEU A 446 -7.19 -19.31 -13.29
N ASN A 447 -6.25 -19.98 -12.62
CA ASN A 447 -6.41 -20.59 -11.30
C ASN A 447 -5.13 -20.45 -10.45
N ALA A 448 -4.24 -19.50 -10.77
CA ALA A 448 -3.10 -19.18 -9.91
C ALA A 448 -3.58 -18.85 -8.49
N VAL A 449 -2.99 -19.49 -7.48
CA VAL A 449 -3.34 -19.20 -6.09
C VAL A 449 -2.83 -17.79 -5.77
N PRO A 450 -3.67 -16.85 -5.30
CA PRO A 450 -3.21 -15.53 -4.96
C PRO A 450 -2.41 -15.64 -3.66
N MET A 451 -1.09 -15.80 -3.76
CA MET A 451 -0.15 -15.69 -2.63
C MET A 451 0.94 -14.64 -2.94
N GLU A 452 0.54 -13.52 -3.50
CA GLU A 452 1.38 -12.46 -4.04
C GLU A 452 1.28 -11.19 -3.20
N THR A 453 2.42 -10.54 -3.02
CA THR A 453 2.51 -9.20 -2.40
C THR A 453 2.12 -8.09 -3.39
N TYR A 454 2.26 -8.36 -4.69
CA TYR A 454 2.18 -7.33 -5.75
C TYR A 454 0.80 -7.17 -6.40
N ARG A 455 -0.17 -7.99 -6.01
CA ARG A 455 -1.55 -7.93 -6.51
C ARG A 455 -2.55 -8.03 -5.35
N PRO A 456 -3.65 -7.26 -5.38
CA PRO A 456 -4.70 -7.42 -4.39
C PRO A 456 -5.35 -8.81 -4.51
N PRO A 457 -5.93 -9.37 -3.43
CA PRO A 457 -6.75 -10.58 -3.52
C PRO A 457 -7.94 -10.36 -4.47
N VAL A 458 -8.32 -11.42 -5.18
CA VAL A 458 -9.56 -11.43 -5.97
C VAL A 458 -10.73 -11.67 -5.03
N VAL A 459 -11.61 -10.68 -4.92
CA VAL A 459 -12.85 -10.77 -4.15
C VAL A 459 -14.02 -10.57 -5.11
N THR A 460 -14.99 -11.47 -5.06
CA THR A 460 -16.18 -11.40 -5.93
C THR A 460 -17.44 -11.36 -5.09
N LEU A 461 -18.22 -10.29 -5.25
CA LEU A 461 -19.56 -10.21 -4.70
C LEU A 461 -20.45 -11.19 -5.48
N ARG A 462 -21.04 -12.17 -4.79
CA ARG A 462 -21.96 -13.15 -5.38
C ARG A 462 -23.36 -13.13 -4.77
N TYR A 463 -23.50 -12.56 -3.59
CA TYR A 463 -24.74 -12.50 -2.83
C TYR A 463 -24.90 -11.10 -2.23
N ASP A 464 -26.11 -10.58 -2.19
CA ASP A 464 -26.44 -9.34 -1.47
C ASP A 464 -26.51 -9.58 0.06
N GLU A 465 -26.83 -8.53 0.82
CA GLU A 465 -26.92 -8.59 2.29
C GLU A 465 -28.05 -9.51 2.78
N GLU A 466 -29.09 -9.69 1.96
CA GLU A 466 -30.22 -10.59 2.20
C GLU A 466 -29.96 -12.04 1.77
N GLY A 467 -28.87 -12.31 1.06
CA GLY A 467 -28.48 -13.63 0.60
C GLY A 467 -28.98 -14.02 -0.79
N HIS A 468 -29.55 -13.10 -1.55
CA HIS A 468 -29.94 -13.38 -2.92
C HIS A 468 -28.71 -13.35 -3.84
N PRO A 469 -28.60 -14.29 -4.78
CA PRO A 469 -27.55 -14.25 -5.79
C PRO A 469 -27.62 -12.96 -6.61
N VAL A 470 -26.49 -12.28 -6.76
CA VAL A 470 -26.33 -11.12 -7.63
C VAL A 470 -25.44 -11.45 -8.82
N GLU A 471 -25.46 -10.60 -9.85
CA GLU A 471 -24.46 -10.70 -10.91
C GLU A 471 -23.05 -10.58 -10.30
N PRO A 472 -22.14 -11.53 -10.56
CA PRO A 472 -20.82 -11.50 -9.95
C PRO A 472 -20.03 -10.24 -10.31
N VAL A 473 -19.71 -9.42 -9.30
CA VAL A 473 -18.89 -8.20 -9.46
C VAL A 473 -17.58 -8.36 -8.71
N GLN A 474 -16.47 -8.01 -9.34
CA GLN A 474 -15.16 -8.01 -8.68
C GLN A 474 -15.01 -6.74 -7.83
N ILE A 475 -14.74 -6.94 -6.54
CA ILE A 475 -14.48 -5.86 -5.59
C ILE A 475 -13.00 -5.49 -5.65
N ILE A 476 -12.71 -4.18 -5.69
CA ILE A 476 -11.34 -3.62 -5.68
C ILE A 476 -11.02 -2.96 -4.32
N PRO A 477 -9.74 -2.81 -3.94
CA PRO A 477 -9.40 -2.09 -2.73
C PRO A 477 -9.79 -0.61 -2.82
N THR A 478 -10.16 -0.04 -1.67
CA THR A 478 -10.33 1.41 -1.48
C THR A 478 -9.06 2.00 -0.83
N LEU A 479 -9.15 3.25 -0.37
CA LEU A 479 -8.10 3.90 0.42
C LEU A 479 -8.12 3.52 1.91
N ASN A 480 -8.99 2.60 2.32
CA ASN A 480 -9.16 2.23 3.72
C ASN A 480 -8.15 1.14 4.15
N PRO A 481 -7.15 1.45 4.99
CA PRO A 481 -6.17 0.47 5.45
C PRO A 481 -6.77 -0.55 6.44
N GLU A 482 -7.95 -0.28 6.99
CA GLU A 482 -8.71 -1.16 7.89
C GLU A 482 -9.78 -1.99 7.15
N GLY A 483 -9.90 -1.78 5.84
CA GLY A 483 -10.79 -2.56 4.97
C GLY A 483 -10.33 -4.01 4.80
N TYR A 484 -11.12 -4.81 4.08
CA TYR A 484 -10.81 -6.22 3.85
C TYR A 484 -9.66 -6.41 2.85
N ILE A 485 -9.66 -5.63 1.76
CA ILE A 485 -8.66 -5.69 0.70
C ILE A 485 -7.65 -4.57 0.90
N LEU A 486 -6.36 -4.90 1.03
CA LEU A 486 -5.28 -3.89 1.06
C LEU A 486 -4.76 -3.62 -0.35
N VAL A 487 -4.29 -2.39 -0.57
CA VAL A 487 -3.50 -2.05 -1.75
C VAL A 487 -2.10 -2.65 -1.66
N PRO A 488 -1.53 -3.16 -2.76
CA PRO A 488 -0.13 -3.54 -2.82
C PRO A 488 0.83 -2.39 -2.49
N PRO A 489 2.11 -2.68 -2.19
CA PRO A 489 3.11 -1.65 -1.92
C PRO A 489 3.17 -0.59 -3.02
N TYR A 490 3.12 0.68 -2.59
CA TYR A 490 3.36 1.81 -3.47
C TYR A 490 4.85 2.08 -3.65
N ALA A 491 5.65 1.83 -2.60
CA ALA A 491 7.08 2.03 -2.65
C ALA A 491 7.80 0.76 -2.21
N LEU A 492 8.91 0.49 -2.87
CA LEU A 492 9.87 -0.54 -2.47
C LEU A 492 11.14 0.14 -1.97
N THR A 493 11.78 -0.45 -0.98
CA THR A 493 13.14 -0.17 -0.52
C THR A 493 13.93 -1.48 -0.48
N THR A 494 15.24 -1.45 -0.19
CA THR A 494 16.00 -2.67 0.10
C THR A 494 15.71 -3.22 1.50
N ILE A 495 16.05 -4.48 1.79
CA ILE A 495 15.99 -5.06 3.15
C ILE A 495 16.78 -4.21 4.14
N GLU A 496 17.96 -3.69 3.77
CA GLU A 496 18.72 -2.78 4.63
C GLU A 496 17.95 -1.48 4.91
N GLY A 497 17.20 -0.95 3.94
CA GLY A 497 16.31 0.20 4.17
C GLY A 497 15.16 -0.13 5.11
N ALA A 498 14.54 -1.31 5.00
CA ALA A 498 13.52 -1.77 5.94
C ALA A 498 14.09 -1.98 7.36
N ARG A 499 15.33 -2.48 7.45
CA ARG A 499 16.07 -2.68 8.71
C ARG A 499 16.25 -1.38 9.49
N VAL A 500 16.49 -0.25 8.82
CA VAL A 500 16.55 1.09 9.47
C VAL A 500 15.26 1.39 10.25
N PHE A 501 14.11 0.94 9.77
CA PHE A 501 12.82 1.21 10.41
C PHE A 501 12.40 0.15 11.42
N ALA A 502 12.55 -1.12 11.07
CA ALA A 502 11.98 -2.24 11.82
C ALA A 502 13.00 -2.95 12.73
N GLY A 503 14.31 -2.87 12.42
CA GLY A 503 15.37 -3.59 13.12
C GLY A 503 15.84 -4.86 12.38
N ASP A 504 16.64 -5.68 13.05
CA ASP A 504 17.22 -6.89 12.46
C ASP A 504 16.19 -7.99 12.15
N ASP A 505 15.02 -7.94 12.79
CA ASP A 505 13.87 -8.83 12.59
C ASP A 505 12.80 -8.21 11.66
N CYS A 506 13.23 -7.41 10.68
CA CYS A 506 12.33 -6.66 9.80
C CYS A 506 11.56 -7.49 8.76
N ILE A 507 11.98 -8.73 8.48
CA ILE A 507 11.40 -9.59 7.44
C ILE A 507 10.13 -10.27 7.94
#